data_AF-L2GGK3-F1
#
_entry.id   AF-L2GGK3-F1
#
_cell.length_a   1.000
_cell.length_b   1.000
_cell.length_c   1.000
_cell.angle_alpha   90.00
_cell.angle_beta   90.00
_cell.angle_gamma   90.00
#
_symmetry.space_group_name_H-M   'P 1'
#
loop_
_entity.id
_entity.type
_entity.pdbx_description
1 polymer ?
#
loop_
_entity_poly.entity_id
_entity_poly.type
_entity_poly.pdbx_seq_one_letter_code
_entity_poly.pdbx_strand_id
1 'polypeptide(L)'
;MRVFRNPTSGLDAILNRPPETSWDRLVASPITTIARYLSTFFPVSFPIVPREDDAVTVVCISDTHNTRPRLPPGDILVHAGDLTVSGTRAELKETVDWIKAQEHRFKAVVAGNHDLCLDERLREGEEEGEVDWGDVVYLDCSSATLKVPVGGDGGKTREIRVYGSP
;
A
#
# COMPACT_ATOMS: atom_id res chain seq x y z
N MET A 1 36.77 -18.31 -26.89
CA MET A 1 36.10 -18.01 -28.18
C MET A 1 34.64 -17.65 -27.86
N ARG A 2 34.35 -16.36 -27.63
CA ARG A 2 33.00 -15.88 -27.29
C ARG A 2 32.33 -15.44 -28.59
N VAL A 3 31.33 -16.19 -29.02
CA VAL A 3 30.52 -15.92 -30.20
C VAL A 3 29.51 -14.82 -29.87
N PHE A 4 29.50 -13.80 -30.72
CA PHE A 4 28.57 -12.68 -30.73
C PHE A 4 27.11 -13.15 -30.58
N ARG A 5 26.38 -12.63 -29.58
CA ARG A 5 24.92 -12.65 -29.55
C ARG A 5 24.41 -11.29 -30.01
N ASN A 6 23.53 -11.33 -31.01
CA ASN A 6 22.82 -10.21 -31.63
C ASN A 6 22.19 -9.28 -30.57
N PRO A 7 22.09 -7.96 -30.82
CA PRO A 7 21.36 -7.06 -29.93
C PRO A 7 19.87 -7.36 -30.07
N THR A 8 19.29 -8.04 -29.08
CA THR A 8 17.84 -8.10 -28.89
C THR A 8 17.32 -6.67 -28.75
N SER A 9 16.13 -6.38 -29.29
CA SER A 9 15.55 -5.05 -29.25
C SER A 9 15.53 -4.51 -27.81
N GLY A 10 15.63 -3.19 -27.63
CA GLY A 10 15.61 -2.59 -26.29
C GLY A 10 14.37 -2.99 -25.48
N LEU A 11 13.25 -3.30 -26.15
CA LEU A 11 12.02 -3.79 -25.56
C LEU A 11 12.14 -5.24 -25.07
N ASP A 12 12.77 -6.12 -25.86
CA ASP A 12 13.01 -7.51 -25.43
C ASP A 12 13.94 -7.59 -24.23
N ALA A 13 14.90 -6.67 -24.13
CA ALA A 13 15.80 -6.56 -22.98
C ALA A 13 15.08 -6.08 -21.72
N ILE A 14 14.00 -5.30 -21.85
CA ILE A 14 13.15 -4.87 -20.73
C ILE A 14 12.18 -5.98 -20.34
N LEU A 15 11.48 -6.58 -21.31
CA LEU A 15 10.47 -7.62 -21.08
C LEU A 15 11.08 -8.89 -20.49
N ASN A 16 12.30 -9.25 -20.91
CA ASN A 16 12.99 -10.46 -20.44
C ASN A 16 14.09 -10.14 -19.41
N ARG A 17 14.02 -8.99 -18.74
CA ARG A 17 15.00 -8.65 -17.71
C ARG A 17 14.88 -9.68 -16.57
N PRO A 18 15.92 -10.49 -16.30
CA PRO A 18 15.86 -11.44 -15.20
C PRO A 18 15.67 -10.66 -13.88
N PRO A 19 14.88 -11.19 -12.93
CA PRO A 19 14.69 -10.54 -11.64
C PRO A 19 16.05 -10.34 -10.98
N GLU A 20 16.36 -9.09 -10.65
CA GLU A 20 17.62 -8.72 -10.02
C GLU A 20 17.79 -9.45 -8.69
N THR A 21 18.91 -10.16 -8.54
CA THR A 21 19.22 -10.86 -7.30
C THR A 21 19.65 -9.86 -6.24
N SER A 22 19.54 -10.23 -4.96
CA SER A 22 20.03 -9.40 -3.85
C SER A 22 21.51 -9.03 -3.99
N TRP A 23 22.31 -9.91 -4.61
CA TRP A 23 23.73 -9.67 -4.87
C TRP A 23 23.95 -8.65 -5.99
N ASP A 24 23.22 -8.76 -7.10
CA ASP A 24 23.30 -7.79 -8.20
C ASP A 24 22.92 -6.39 -7.71
N ARG A 25 21.89 -6.31 -6.86
CA ARG A 25 21.41 -5.07 -6.28
C ARG A 25 22.42 -4.46 -5.29
N LEU A 26 23.07 -5.29 -4.47
CA LEU A 26 24.12 -4.85 -3.54
C LEU A 26 25.34 -4.29 -4.29
N VAL A 27 25.78 -4.94 -5.37
CA VAL A 27 26.93 -4.47 -6.17
C VAL A 27 26.59 -3.18 -6.92
N ALA A 28 25.40 -3.08 -7.51
CA ALA A 28 24.98 -1.90 -8.26
C ALA A 28 24.63 -0.70 -7.36
N SER A 29 24.06 -0.96 -6.18
CA SER A 29 23.55 0.06 -5.26
C SER A 29 23.81 -0.31 -3.78
N PRO A 30 25.07 -0.29 -3.33
CA PRO A 30 25.44 -0.79 -2.01
C PRO A 30 24.77 -0.02 -0.87
N ILE A 31 24.77 1.31 -0.92
CA ILE A 31 24.16 2.15 0.11
C ILE A 31 22.65 1.91 0.19
N THR A 32 21.96 1.91 -0.95
CA THR A 32 20.50 1.70 -1.01
C THR A 32 20.12 0.30 -0.52
N THR A 33 20.90 -0.71 -0.88
CA THR A 33 20.65 -2.10 -0.45
C THR A 33 20.85 -2.26 1.05
N ILE A 34 21.93 -1.70 1.60
CA ILE A 34 22.19 -1.72 3.05
C ILE A 34 21.12 -0.93 3.80
N ALA A 35 20.77 0.28 3.33
CA ALA A 35 19.74 1.11 3.96
C ALA A 35 18.39 0.39 3.99
N ARG A 36 18.01 -0.29 2.91
CA ARG A 36 16.78 -1.08 2.85
C ARG A 36 16.82 -2.24 3.84
N TYR A 37 17.91 -2.99 3.90
CA TYR A 37 18.09 -4.07 4.87
C TYR A 37 18.00 -3.52 6.30
N LEU A 38 18.74 -2.47 6.63
CA LEU A 38 18.69 -1.82 7.93
C LEU A 38 17.28 -1.32 8.28
N SER A 39 16.53 -0.74 7.34
CA SER A 39 15.15 -0.30 7.59
C SER A 39 14.18 -1.46 7.85
N THR A 40 14.45 -2.65 7.29
CA THR A 40 13.66 -3.85 7.52
C THR A 40 13.96 -4.47 8.89
N PHE A 41 15.24 -4.53 9.29
CA PHE A 41 15.66 -5.15 10.56
C PHE A 41 15.60 -4.21 11.76
N PHE A 42 15.79 -2.92 11.53
CA PHE A 42 15.67 -1.85 12.50
C PHE A 42 14.58 -0.90 12.02
N PRO A 43 13.29 -1.29 12.16
CA PRO A 43 12.21 -0.35 11.87
C PRO A 43 12.48 0.91 12.69
N VAL A 44 12.48 2.06 12.02
CA VAL A 44 12.61 3.37 12.66
C VAL A 44 11.72 3.33 13.89
N SER A 45 12.30 3.48 15.08
CA SER A 45 11.54 3.42 16.32
C SER A 45 10.39 4.38 16.17
N PHE A 46 9.17 3.85 16.11
CA PHE A 46 8.00 4.71 16.03
C PHE A 46 8.08 5.62 17.25
N PRO A 47 8.02 6.95 17.07
CA PRO A 47 8.03 7.84 18.21
C PRO A 47 6.90 7.37 19.11
N ILE A 48 7.25 6.96 20.33
CA ILE A 48 6.24 6.73 21.37
C ILE A 48 5.77 8.14 21.72
N VAL A 49 4.82 8.64 20.92
CA VAL A 49 4.11 9.86 21.24
C VAL A 49 3.31 9.52 22.49
N PRO A 50 3.50 10.22 23.62
CA PRO A 50 2.64 10.04 24.78
C PRO A 50 1.21 10.16 24.27
N ARG A 51 0.41 9.10 24.45
CA ARG A 51 -1.02 9.18 24.14
C ARG A 51 -1.60 10.20 25.10
N GLU A 52 -1.77 11.44 24.63
CA GLU A 52 -2.76 12.30 25.26
C GLU A 52 -4.08 11.55 25.14
N ASP A 53 -4.81 11.41 26.25
CA ASP A 53 -6.03 10.59 26.32
C ASP A 53 -7.07 10.99 25.26
N ASP A 54 -6.94 12.20 24.70
CA ASP A 54 -7.82 12.78 23.69
C ASP A 54 -7.26 12.79 22.23
N ALA A 55 -6.08 12.23 21.95
CA ALA A 55 -5.46 12.24 20.62
C ALA A 55 -5.87 11.05 19.75
N VAL A 56 -6.07 11.28 18.44
CA VAL A 56 -6.32 10.24 17.43
C VAL A 56 -5.09 10.07 16.56
N THR A 57 -4.62 8.83 16.39
CA THR A 57 -3.46 8.51 15.56
C THR A 57 -3.91 8.03 14.19
N VAL A 58 -3.46 8.73 13.14
CA VAL A 58 -3.71 8.36 11.75
C VAL A 58 -2.40 7.88 11.12
N VAL A 59 -2.44 6.69 10.53
CA VAL A 59 -1.33 6.11 9.78
C VAL A 59 -1.62 6.27 8.30
N CYS A 60 -0.77 7.02 7.61
CA CYS A 60 -0.90 7.30 6.19
C CYS A 60 0.20 6.57 5.42
N ILE A 61 -0.19 5.83 4.39
CA ILE A 61 0.70 5.16 3.43
C ILE A 61 0.20 5.42 2.00
N SER A 62 1.08 5.22 1.02
CA SER A 62 0.77 5.31 -0.41
C SER A 62 1.85 4.55 -1.21
N ASP A 63 1.64 4.40 -2.51
CA ASP A 63 2.61 3.87 -3.49
C ASP A 63 3.20 2.52 -3.06
N THR A 64 2.38 1.64 -2.49
CA THR A 64 2.88 0.37 -1.98
C THR A 64 3.22 -0.60 -3.10
N HIS A 65 2.56 -0.54 -4.26
CA HIS A 65 2.88 -1.38 -5.42
C HIS A 65 3.11 -2.86 -5.04
N ASN A 66 2.09 -3.51 -4.47
CA ASN A 66 2.11 -4.88 -3.92
C ASN A 66 3.03 -5.11 -2.70
N THR A 67 3.80 -4.12 -2.25
CA THR A 67 4.61 -4.24 -1.03
C THR A 67 3.72 -4.20 0.21
N ARG A 68 4.20 -4.87 1.28
CA ARG A 68 3.44 -5.07 2.52
C ARG A 68 4.31 -4.64 3.72
N PRO A 69 4.59 -3.34 3.86
CA PRO A 69 5.44 -2.86 4.93
C PRO A 69 4.80 -3.12 6.29
N ARG A 70 5.62 -3.26 7.33
CA ARG A 70 5.09 -3.29 8.69
C ARG A 70 4.61 -1.90 9.07
N LEU A 71 3.35 -1.78 9.46
CA LEU A 71 2.74 -0.51 9.84
C LEU A 71 2.86 -0.25 11.36
N PRO A 72 3.01 1.01 11.78
CA PRO A 72 2.83 1.38 13.19
C PRO A 72 1.40 1.10 13.66
N PRO A 73 1.19 0.96 14.98
CA PRO A 73 -0.15 0.96 15.53
C PRO A 73 -0.80 2.35 15.36
N GLY A 74 -2.10 2.37 15.07
CA GLY A 74 -2.89 3.59 14.95
C GLY A 74 -4.39 3.31 14.97
N ASP A 75 -5.19 4.36 15.06
CA ASP A 75 -6.65 4.25 15.10
C ASP A 75 -7.25 4.16 13.70
N ILE A 76 -6.67 4.92 12.76
CA ILE A 76 -7.11 5.01 11.36
C ILE A 76 -5.92 4.70 10.45
N LEU A 77 -6.11 3.81 9.48
CA LEU A 77 -5.20 3.57 8.37
C LEU A 77 -5.77 4.21 7.11
N VAL A 78 -4.94 4.98 6.39
CA VAL A 78 -5.27 5.56 5.08
C VAL A 78 -4.23 5.10 4.07
N HIS A 79 -4.69 4.45 2.99
CA HIS A 79 -3.87 4.17 1.81
C HIS A 79 -4.27 5.12 0.67
N ALA A 80 -3.35 5.98 0.25
CA ALA A 80 -3.63 7.08 -0.67
C ALA A 80 -3.15 6.77 -2.11
N GLY A 81 -3.65 5.70 -2.72
CA GLY A 81 -3.36 5.35 -4.11
C GLY A 81 -2.18 4.40 -4.33
N ASP A 82 -2.09 3.86 -5.55
CA ASP A 82 -1.04 2.98 -6.06
C ASP A 82 -0.82 1.73 -5.19
N LEU A 83 -1.91 0.99 -5.00
CA LEU A 83 -1.92 -0.28 -4.27
C LEU A 83 -1.18 -1.38 -5.04
N THR A 84 -1.39 -1.41 -6.36
CA THR A 84 -0.92 -2.48 -7.24
C THR A 84 0.23 -2.06 -8.14
N VAL A 85 0.92 -3.03 -8.75
CA VAL A 85 1.93 -2.77 -9.79
C VAL A 85 1.28 -2.71 -11.17
N SER A 86 0.49 -3.74 -11.47
CA SER A 86 -0.02 -3.99 -12.82
C SER A 86 -1.53 -3.72 -12.95
N GLY A 87 -2.18 -3.32 -11.86
CA GLY A 87 -3.62 -3.04 -11.85
C GLY A 87 -4.51 -4.27 -11.94
N THR A 88 -3.97 -5.48 -11.70
CA THR A 88 -4.76 -6.71 -11.81
C THR A 88 -5.65 -6.93 -10.58
N ARG A 89 -6.80 -7.60 -10.78
CA ARG A 89 -7.72 -7.92 -9.67
C ARG A 89 -7.09 -8.83 -8.62
N ALA A 90 -6.22 -9.76 -9.04
CA ALA A 90 -5.49 -10.63 -8.13
C ALA A 90 -4.56 -9.84 -7.21
N GLU A 91 -3.79 -8.90 -7.76
CA GLU A 91 -2.92 -8.00 -6.98
C GLU A 91 -3.73 -7.14 -6.00
N LEU A 92 -4.85 -6.58 -6.49
CA LEU A 92 -5.73 -5.76 -5.66
C LEU A 92 -6.31 -6.59 -4.51
N LYS A 93 -6.77 -7.82 -4.79
CA LYS A 93 -7.30 -8.73 -3.77
C LYS A 93 -6.26 -9.03 -2.70
N GLU A 94 -5.03 -9.38 -3.08
CA GLU A 94 -3.96 -9.65 -2.11
C GLU A 94 -3.62 -8.42 -1.26
N THR A 95 -3.65 -7.23 -1.86
CA THR A 95 -3.37 -5.99 -1.16
C THR A 95 -4.49 -5.61 -0.20
N VAL A 96 -5.75 -5.75 -0.62
CA VAL A 96 -6.93 -5.52 0.24
C VAL A 96 -6.97 -6.52 1.40
N ASP A 97 -6.68 -7.80 1.14
CA ASP A 97 -6.60 -8.83 2.20
C ASP A 97 -5.49 -8.48 3.22
N TRP A 98 -4.36 -7.93 2.77
CA TRP A 98 -3.32 -7.42 3.66
C TRP A 98 -3.76 -6.18 4.46
N ILE A 99 -4.47 -5.22 3.86
CA ILE A 99 -5.02 -4.03 4.56
C ILE A 99 -6.05 -4.45 5.61
N LYS A 100 -6.95 -5.40 5.28
CA LYS A 100 -7.94 -5.96 6.20
C LYS A 100 -7.28 -6.58 7.43
N ALA A 101 -6.15 -7.25 7.26
CA ALA A 101 -5.41 -7.88 8.35
C ALA A 101 -4.70 -6.90 9.32
N GLN A 102 -4.67 -5.59 9.02
CA GLN A 102 -4.02 -4.61 9.89
C GLN A 102 -4.83 -4.34 11.18
N GLU A 103 -4.12 -4.06 12.27
CA GLU A 103 -4.70 -3.85 13.62
C GLU A 103 -5.52 -2.55 13.77
N HIS A 104 -5.50 -1.69 12.77
CA HIS A 104 -6.19 -0.40 12.77
C HIS A 104 -7.71 -0.61 12.82
N ARG A 105 -8.42 0.22 13.59
CA ARG A 105 -9.89 0.10 13.72
C ARG A 105 -10.61 0.54 12.45
N PHE A 106 -10.15 1.60 11.81
CA PHE A 106 -10.73 2.13 10.58
C PHE A 106 -9.69 2.09 9.47
N LYS A 107 -10.10 1.69 8.27
CA LYS A 107 -9.24 1.57 7.09
C LYS A 107 -9.93 2.28 5.93
N ALA A 108 -9.25 3.24 5.33
CA ALA A 108 -9.72 3.95 4.15
C ALA A 108 -8.70 3.81 3.02
N VAL A 109 -9.18 3.57 1.80
CA VAL A 109 -8.35 3.35 0.62
C VAL A 109 -8.87 4.22 -0.52
N VAL A 110 -7.94 4.81 -1.25
CA VAL A 110 -8.19 5.50 -2.53
C VAL A 110 -7.36 4.78 -3.59
N ALA A 111 -7.88 4.66 -4.81
CA ALA A 111 -7.15 4.11 -5.96
C ALA A 111 -6.09 5.11 -6.45
N GLY A 112 -5.03 4.61 -7.08
CA GLY A 112 -4.09 5.43 -7.85
C GLY A 112 -4.08 5.03 -9.33
N ASN A 113 -3.16 5.61 -10.09
CA ASN A 113 -3.05 5.36 -11.53
C ASN A 113 -2.58 3.94 -11.88
N HIS A 114 -2.00 3.21 -10.94
CA HIS A 114 -1.66 1.81 -11.13
C HIS A 114 -2.81 0.84 -10.88
N ASP A 115 -3.90 1.28 -10.25
CA ASP A 115 -5.01 0.43 -9.84
C ASP A 115 -6.08 0.31 -10.93
N LEU A 116 -5.65 -0.05 -12.15
CA LEU A 116 -6.46 -0.04 -13.36
C LEU A 116 -7.78 -0.82 -13.25
N CYS A 117 -7.82 -1.91 -12.47
CA CYS A 117 -9.04 -2.68 -12.24
C CYS A 117 -10.13 -1.94 -11.45
N LEU A 118 -9.81 -0.80 -10.83
CA LEU A 118 -10.75 0.10 -10.16
C LEU A 118 -11.27 1.20 -11.07
N ASP A 119 -10.67 1.44 -12.24
CA ASP A 119 -11.17 2.39 -13.22
C ASP A 119 -12.35 1.78 -14.01
N GLU A 120 -13.53 2.36 -13.84
CA GLU A 120 -14.76 1.94 -14.53
C GLU A 120 -14.61 1.95 -16.06
N ARG A 121 -13.79 2.84 -16.61
CA ARG A 121 -13.58 2.97 -18.07
C ARG A 121 -12.79 1.82 -18.66
N LEU A 122 -11.99 1.14 -17.84
CA LEU A 122 -11.10 0.06 -18.27
C LEU A 122 -11.68 -1.33 -17.98
N ARG A 123 -12.92 -1.41 -17.45
CA ARG A 123 -13.63 -2.67 -17.16
C ARG A 123 -14.15 -3.39 -18.41
N GLU A 124 -13.33 -3.58 -19.44
CA GLU A 124 -13.68 -4.39 -20.60
C GLU A 124 -13.42 -5.88 -20.35
N GLY A 125 -14.49 -6.68 -20.23
CA GLY A 125 -14.48 -8.10 -20.60
C GLY A 125 -13.99 -9.14 -19.58
N GLU A 126 -13.41 -8.78 -18.44
CA GLU A 126 -12.96 -9.76 -17.44
C GLU A 126 -13.76 -9.66 -16.12
N GLU A 127 -14.76 -10.53 -15.97
CA GLU A 127 -15.44 -10.80 -14.69
C GLU A 127 -14.63 -11.79 -13.84
N GLU A 128 -13.37 -11.49 -13.52
CA GLU A 128 -12.65 -12.27 -12.51
C GLU A 128 -12.86 -11.68 -11.11
N GLY A 129 -14.04 -11.92 -10.56
CA GLY A 129 -14.33 -11.76 -9.13
C GLY A 129 -14.41 -10.32 -8.62
N GLU A 130 -15.45 -10.04 -7.84
CA GLU A 130 -15.55 -8.81 -7.05
C GLU A 130 -14.55 -8.84 -5.89
N VAL A 131 -13.90 -7.71 -5.61
CA VAL A 131 -12.98 -7.60 -4.48
C VAL A 131 -13.79 -7.41 -3.20
N ASP A 132 -13.61 -8.31 -2.24
CA ASP A 132 -14.24 -8.21 -0.91
C ASP A 132 -13.50 -7.20 -0.03
N TRP A 133 -14.00 -5.98 0.00
CA TRP A 133 -13.48 -4.88 0.82
C TRP A 133 -13.64 -5.11 2.33
N GLY A 134 -14.60 -5.92 2.78
CA GLY A 134 -14.85 -6.16 4.20
C GLY A 134 -15.07 -4.88 5.02
N ASP A 135 -14.18 -4.60 5.97
CA ASP A 135 -14.18 -3.41 6.83
C ASP A 135 -13.42 -2.21 6.26
N VAL A 136 -12.80 -2.38 5.09
CA VAL A 136 -12.06 -1.33 4.39
C VAL A 136 -13.03 -0.47 3.59
N VAL A 137 -12.94 0.84 3.77
CA VAL A 137 -13.75 1.80 3.03
C VAL A 137 -12.98 2.28 1.80
N TYR A 138 -13.43 1.85 0.62
CA TYR A 138 -12.95 2.39 -0.64
C TYR A 138 -13.62 3.74 -0.93
N LEU A 139 -12.81 4.77 -1.20
CA LEU A 139 -13.25 6.14 -1.43
C LEU A 139 -12.97 6.56 -2.88
N ASP A 140 -14.01 6.55 -3.71
CA ASP A 140 -14.00 7.10 -5.07
C ASP A 140 -14.86 8.36 -5.13
N CYS A 141 -14.22 9.52 -5.24
CA CYS A 141 -14.85 10.85 -5.22
C CYS A 141 -15.90 11.01 -4.09
N SER A 142 -15.63 10.39 -2.94
CA SER A 142 -16.58 10.24 -1.84
C SER A 142 -15.92 10.49 -0.49
N SER A 143 -16.74 10.44 0.57
CA SER A 143 -16.28 10.69 1.93
C SER A 143 -16.85 9.67 2.89
N ALA A 144 -16.07 9.25 3.87
CA ALA A 144 -16.52 8.42 4.98
C ALA A 144 -16.38 9.17 6.31
N THR A 145 -17.38 9.02 7.17
CA THR A 145 -17.38 9.61 8.50
C THR A 145 -17.08 8.53 9.54
N LEU A 146 -15.96 8.67 10.22
CA LEU A 146 -15.42 7.75 11.20
C LEU A 146 -15.67 8.28 12.61
N LYS A 147 -16.14 7.40 13.49
CA LYS A 147 -16.44 7.71 14.89
C LYS A 147 -15.41 7.03 15.78
N VAL A 148 -14.34 7.76 16.10
CA VAL A 148 -13.22 7.24 16.90
C VAL A 148 -13.49 7.48 18.37
N PRO A 149 -13.56 6.45 19.23
CA PRO A 149 -13.69 6.66 20.67
C PRO A 149 -12.38 7.23 21.22
N VAL A 150 -12.49 8.21 22.10
CA VAL A 150 -11.36 8.96 22.65
C VAL A 150 -11.59 9.18 24.16
N GLY A 151 -10.54 9.11 24.97
CA GLY A 151 -10.60 9.21 26.43
C GLY A 151 -10.81 7.86 27.14
N GLY A 152 -10.05 7.64 28.22
CA GLY A 152 -10.26 6.50 29.12
C GLY A 152 -11.61 6.60 29.84
N ASP A 153 -12.49 5.63 29.64
CA ASP A 153 -13.77 5.42 30.36
C ASP A 153 -14.94 6.40 30.15
N GLY A 154 -14.80 7.48 29.39
CA GLY A 154 -15.85 8.51 29.24
C GLY A 154 -16.88 8.34 28.11
N GLY A 155 -16.76 7.32 27.25
CA GLY A 155 -17.64 7.14 26.07
C GLY A 155 -17.58 8.27 25.02
N LYS A 156 -16.65 9.21 25.16
CA LYS A 156 -16.48 10.35 24.26
C LYS A 156 -16.00 9.84 22.90
N THR A 157 -16.60 10.34 21.83
CA THR A 157 -16.30 9.92 20.46
C THR A 157 -15.98 11.16 19.64
N ARG A 158 -14.88 11.12 18.89
CA ARG A 158 -14.49 12.15 17.93
C ARG A 158 -14.93 11.71 16.55
N GLU A 159 -15.68 12.58 15.88
CA GLU A 159 -16.11 12.37 14.51
C GLU A 159 -15.06 12.95 13.56
N ILE A 160 -14.53 12.10 12.67
CA ILE A 160 -13.51 12.46 11.68
C ILE A 160 -14.06 12.10 10.31
N ARG A 161 -14.02 13.05 9.38
CA ARG A 161 -14.45 12.82 8.01
C ARG A 161 -13.24 12.69 7.10
N VAL A 162 -13.16 11.57 6.40
CA VAL A 162 -12.09 11.26 5.43
C VAL A 162 -12.69 11.43 4.03
N TYR A 163 -11.97 12.13 3.17
CA TYR A 163 -12.35 12.35 1.77
C TYR A 163 -11.33 11.67 0.87
N GLY A 164 -11.79 11.05 -0.21
CA GLY A 164 -10.93 10.41 -1.20
C GLY A 164 -11.34 10.79 -2.61
N SER A 165 -10.35 11.13 -3.43
CA SER A 165 -10.47 11.36 -4.87
C SER A 165 -9.34 10.58 -5.54
N PRO A 166 -9.66 9.50 -6.26
CA PRO A 166 -8.67 8.77 -7.05
C PRO A 166 -8.20 9.59 -8.26
#